data_AF-A0A6M3MC67-F1
#
_entry.id   AF-A0A6M3MC67-F1
#
_cell.length_a   1.000
_cell.length_b   1.000
_cell.length_c   1.000
_cell.angle_alpha   90.00
_cell.angle_beta   90.00
_cell.angle_gamma   90.00
#
_symmetry.space_group_name_H-M   'P 1'
#
loop_
_entity.id
_entity.type
_entity.pdbx_description
1 polymer ?
#
loop_
_entity_poly.entity_id
_entity_poly.type
_entity_poly.pdbx_seq_one_letter_code
_entity_poly.pdbx_strand_id
1 'polypeptide(L)'
;MVAPEWLQNVTLFLGGLLVVIRQILIHECTKNVTKLEKDLASITEKRDALSRNYQNLLKEKNQLILNCDSDKLYLSEQIQQLTSQLADALVLPDITPYTDDPTTFDPWTEGLPVDDHVIADKEYYVYPKEDWLEILRRVQPNVKAVLSRWRSSISDCDNFALLMAGLVSGCFAKADLDLQGAFMVAWSRTHAFNVYRDSDGDYWVYEPQNSKTVCKLEDAEDPYVTRKLWLMS
;
A
#
# COMPACT_ATOMS: atom_id res chain seq x y z
N MET A 1 -32.87 90.93 -39.42
CA MET A 1 -31.59 90.52 -40.05
C MET A 1 -31.81 89.17 -40.69
N VAL A 2 -31.78 89.08 -42.02
CA VAL A 2 -31.86 87.80 -42.75
C VAL A 2 -30.48 87.15 -42.63
N ALA A 3 -30.42 85.90 -42.17
CA ALA A 3 -29.17 85.16 -42.12
C ALA A 3 -28.59 85.07 -43.55
N PRO A 4 -27.30 85.35 -43.76
CA PRO A 4 -26.67 85.24 -45.08
C PRO A 4 -26.89 83.85 -45.70
N GLU A 5 -27.11 83.79 -47.01
CA GLU A 5 -27.36 82.55 -47.77
C GLU A 5 -26.25 81.49 -47.57
N TRP A 6 -25.00 81.93 -47.38
CA TRP A 6 -23.88 81.04 -47.06
C TRP A 6 -24.04 80.31 -45.72
N LEU A 7 -24.69 80.93 -44.73
CA LEU A 7 -24.97 80.33 -43.42
C LEU A 7 -26.04 79.23 -43.50
N GLN A 8 -27.01 79.39 -44.40
CA GLN A 8 -28.03 78.36 -44.66
C GLN A 8 -27.41 77.13 -45.34
N ASN A 9 -26.54 77.34 -46.33
CA ASN A 9 -25.83 76.26 -47.03
C ASN A 9 -24.88 75.49 -46.09
N VAL A 10 -24.18 76.18 -45.18
CA VAL A 10 -23.33 75.53 -44.17
C VAL A 10 -24.17 74.69 -43.21
N THR A 11 -25.32 75.19 -42.76
CA THR A 11 -26.21 74.45 -41.85
C THR A 11 -26.77 73.19 -42.51
N LEU A 12 -27.14 73.28 -43.79
CA LEU A 12 -27.68 72.15 -44.56
C LEU A 12 -26.61 71.08 -44.83
N PHE A 13 -25.38 71.51 -45.15
CA PHE A 13 -24.22 70.62 -45.29
C PHE A 13 -23.87 69.90 -43.97
N LEU A 14 -23.78 70.64 -42.86
CA LEU A 14 -23.49 70.08 -41.54
C LEU A 14 -24.61 69.13 -41.07
N GLY A 15 -25.87 69.46 -41.34
CA GLY A 15 -27.01 68.59 -41.06
C GLY A 15 -26.94 67.27 -41.85
N GLY A 16 -26.62 67.34 -43.14
CA GLY A 16 -26.41 66.16 -43.98
C GLY A 16 -25.23 65.29 -43.50
N LEU A 17 -24.11 65.92 -43.15
CA LEU A 17 -22.94 65.23 -42.61
C LEU A 17 -23.26 64.51 -41.29
N LEU A 18 -24.01 65.14 -40.39
CA LEU A 18 -24.44 64.52 -39.12
C LEU A 18 -25.32 63.29 -39.33
N VAL A 19 -26.23 63.34 -40.32
CA VAL A 19 -27.07 62.17 -40.66
C VAL A 19 -26.22 61.01 -41.17
N VAL A 20 -25.25 61.28 -42.05
CA VAL A 20 -24.34 60.25 -42.58
C VAL A 20 -23.49 59.64 -41.46
N ILE A 21 -22.89 60.47 -40.59
CA ILE A 21 -22.11 59.98 -39.44
C ILE A 21 -22.98 59.11 -38.54
N ARG A 22 -24.21 59.53 -38.24
CA ARG A 22 -25.15 58.74 -37.45
C ARG A 22 -25.48 57.39 -38.10
N GLN A 23 -25.71 57.36 -39.41
CA GLN A 23 -25.98 56.11 -40.13
C GLN A 23 -24.80 55.14 -40.10
N ILE A 24 -23.57 55.64 -40.29
CA ILE A 24 -22.34 54.84 -40.19
C ILE A 24 -22.20 54.26 -38.78
N LEU A 25 -22.39 55.08 -37.74
CA LEU A 25 -22.32 54.64 -36.35
C LEU A 25 -23.39 53.59 -36.04
N ILE A 26 -24.64 53.79 -36.46
CA ILE A 26 -25.73 52.82 -36.25
C ILE A 26 -25.40 51.50 -36.97
N HIS A 27 -24.89 51.56 -38.21
CA HIS A 27 -24.53 50.37 -38.96
C HIS A 27 -23.42 49.58 -38.26
N GLU A 28 -22.34 50.25 -37.83
CA GLU A 28 -21.23 49.61 -37.15
C GLU A 28 -21.65 49.05 -35.77
N CYS A 29 -22.47 49.78 -35.01
CA CYS A 29 -23.07 49.28 -33.78
C CYS A 29 -23.91 48.02 -34.02
N THR A 30 -24.80 48.04 -35.03
CA THR A 30 -25.67 46.90 -35.35
C THR A 30 -24.85 45.68 -35.75
N LYS A 31 -23.81 45.87 -36.56
CA LYS A 31 -22.88 44.81 -36.98
C LYS A 31 -22.17 44.20 -35.77
N ASN A 32 -21.68 45.03 -34.85
CA ASN A 32 -21.00 44.55 -33.65
C ASN A 32 -21.95 43.84 -32.68
N VAL A 33 -23.18 44.33 -32.50
CA VAL A 33 -24.22 43.64 -31.71
C VAL A 33 -24.51 42.26 -32.29
N THR A 34 -24.75 42.18 -33.61
CA THR A 34 -25.01 40.89 -34.27
C THR A 34 -23.84 39.91 -34.12
N LYS A 35 -22.59 40.41 -34.16
CA LYS A 35 -21.41 39.58 -33.94
C LYS A 35 -21.35 39.06 -32.50
N LEU A 36 -21.57 39.93 -31.52
CA LEU A 36 -21.59 39.57 -30.10
C LEU A 36 -22.69 38.55 -29.78
N GLU A 37 -23.86 38.68 -30.39
CA GLU A 37 -24.96 37.71 -30.24
C GLU A 37 -24.57 36.32 -30.75
N LYS A 38 -23.89 36.24 -31.90
CA LYS A 38 -23.37 34.97 -32.44
C LYS A 38 -22.28 34.37 -31.55
N ASP A 39 -21.35 35.20 -31.07
CA ASP A 39 -20.28 34.77 -30.18
C ASP A 39 -20.85 34.25 -28.84
N LEU A 40 -21.85 34.94 -28.28
CA LEU A 40 -22.55 34.52 -27.06
C LEU A 40 -23.29 33.19 -27.25
N ALA A 41 -23.97 33.00 -28.39
CA ALA A 41 -24.64 31.75 -28.73
C ALA A 41 -23.62 30.59 -28.81
N SER A 42 -22.48 30.80 -29.48
CA SER A 42 -21.41 29.80 -29.59
C SER A 42 -20.78 29.45 -28.24
N ILE A 43 -20.55 30.44 -27.37
CA ILE A 43 -20.02 30.21 -26.02
C ILE A 43 -21.03 29.41 -25.19
N THR A 44 -22.33 29.72 -25.30
CA THR A 44 -23.40 29.02 -24.60
C THR A 44 -23.46 27.55 -25.02
N GLU A 45 -23.38 27.27 -26.31
CA GLU A 45 -23.34 25.90 -26.83
C GLU A 45 -22.13 25.12 -26.30
N LYS A 46 -20.93 25.72 -26.32
CA LYS A 46 -19.71 25.11 -25.76
C LYS A 46 -19.82 24.83 -24.28
N ARG A 47 -20.37 25.77 -23.50
CA ARG A 47 -20.63 25.59 -22.06
C ARG A 47 -21.55 24.40 -21.81
N ASP A 48 -22.63 24.28 -22.57
CA ASP A 48 -23.62 23.22 -22.39
C ASP A 48 -23.05 21.85 -22.80
N ALA A 49 -22.23 21.81 -23.85
CA ALA A 49 -21.49 20.61 -24.23
C ALA A 49 -20.50 20.16 -23.15
N LEU A 50 -19.72 21.10 -22.59
CA LEU A 50 -18.81 20.83 -21.48
C LEU A 50 -19.56 20.34 -20.23
N SER A 51 -20.72 20.93 -19.91
CA SER A 51 -21.55 20.51 -18.79
C SER A 51 -22.04 19.07 -18.94
N ARG A 52 -22.50 18.68 -20.14
CA ARG A 52 -22.87 17.29 -20.44
C ARG A 52 -21.69 16.33 -20.30
N ASN A 53 -20.53 16.71 -20.85
CA ASN A 53 -19.32 15.88 -20.74
C ASN A 53 -18.89 15.69 -19.29
N TYR A 54 -18.93 16.76 -18.48
CA TYR A 54 -18.62 16.68 -17.05
C TYR A 54 -19.55 15.72 -16.30
N GLN A 55 -20.86 15.78 -16.57
CA GLN A 55 -21.83 14.86 -15.95
C GLN A 55 -21.61 13.41 -16.37
N ASN A 56 -21.24 13.15 -17.63
CA ASN A 56 -20.92 11.81 -18.10
C ASN A 56 -19.66 11.26 -17.41
N LEU A 57 -18.59 12.06 -17.31
CA LEU A 57 -17.37 11.68 -16.60
C LEU A 57 -17.63 11.42 -15.11
N LEU A 58 -18.51 12.19 -14.47
CA LEU A 58 -18.88 11.98 -13.08
C LEU A 58 -19.59 10.63 -12.88
N LYS A 59 -20.49 10.26 -13.80
CA LYS A 59 -21.16 8.94 -13.78
C LYS A 59 -20.17 7.81 -14.00
N GLU A 60 -19.27 7.94 -14.97
CA GLU A 60 -18.24 6.94 -15.26
C GLU A 60 -17.30 6.74 -14.06
N LYS A 61 -16.82 7.84 -13.46
CA LYS A 61 -16.01 7.80 -12.23
C LYS A 61 -16.73 7.04 -11.11
N ASN A 62 -18.00 7.34 -10.86
CA ASN A 62 -18.76 6.69 -9.78
C ASN A 62 -18.95 5.20 -10.05
N GLN A 63 -19.16 4.79 -11.30
CA GLN A 63 -19.25 3.37 -11.67
C GLN A 63 -17.92 2.64 -11.45
N LEU A 64 -16.79 3.27 -11.81
CA LEU A 64 -15.47 2.70 -11.59
C LEU A 64 -15.15 2.50 -10.11
N ILE A 65 -15.58 3.44 -9.25
CA ILE A 65 -15.43 3.31 -7.79
C ILE A 65 -16.21 2.10 -7.28
N LEU A 66 -17.48 1.97 -7.67
CA LEU A 66 -18.31 0.83 -7.27
C LEU A 66 -17.72 -0.51 -7.71
N ASN A 67 -17.22 -0.59 -8.96
CA ASN A 67 -16.57 -1.79 -9.46
C ASN A 67 -15.29 -2.11 -8.65
N CYS A 68 -14.46 -1.09 -8.37
CA CYS A 68 -13.24 -1.26 -7.59
C CYS A 68 -13.52 -1.77 -6.17
N ASP A 69 -14.56 -1.26 -5.51
CA ASP A 69 -14.93 -1.70 -4.16
C ASP A 69 -15.49 -3.13 -4.18
N SER A 70 -16.26 -3.49 -5.20
CA SER A 70 -16.72 -4.86 -5.41
C SER A 70 -15.55 -5.83 -5.67
N ASP A 71 -14.60 -5.44 -6.51
CA ASP A 71 -13.42 -6.25 -6.82
C ASP A 71 -12.53 -6.44 -5.59
N LYS A 72 -12.33 -5.39 -4.79
CA LYS A 72 -11.60 -5.48 -3.52
C LYS A 72 -12.25 -6.49 -2.57
N LEU A 73 -13.57 -6.42 -2.40
CA LEU A 73 -14.30 -7.34 -1.53
C LEU A 73 -14.14 -8.79 -2.02
N TYR A 74 -14.41 -9.03 -3.30
CA TYR A 74 -14.25 -10.35 -3.92
C TYR A 74 -12.82 -10.90 -3.77
N LEU A 75 -11.80 -10.09 -4.06
CA LEU A 75 -10.42 -10.51 -3.93
C LEU A 75 -10.03 -10.79 -2.47
N SER A 76 -10.53 -10.00 -1.52
CA SER A 76 -10.31 -10.23 -0.09
C SER A 76 -10.91 -11.57 0.35
N GLU A 77 -12.14 -11.87 -0.05
CA GLU A 77 -12.80 -13.16 0.24
C GLU A 77 -12.04 -14.34 -0.39
N GLN A 78 -11.59 -14.19 -1.64
CA GLN A 78 -10.80 -15.21 -2.32
C GLN A 78 -9.45 -15.45 -1.64
N ILE A 79 -8.75 -14.38 -1.23
CA ILE A 79 -7.51 -14.49 -0.47
C ILE A 79 -7.76 -15.24 0.83
N GLN A 80 -8.78 -14.86 1.60
CA GLN A 80 -9.10 -15.54 2.86
C GLN A 80 -9.43 -17.02 2.66
N GLN A 81 -10.22 -17.34 1.64
CA GLN A 81 -10.58 -18.72 1.31
C GLN A 81 -9.35 -19.54 0.92
N LEU A 82 -8.50 -19.03 0.02
CA LEU A 82 -7.29 -19.71 -0.40
C LEU A 82 -6.29 -19.86 0.74
N THR A 83 -6.12 -18.83 1.58
CA THR A 83 -5.27 -18.90 2.78
C THR A 83 -5.78 -19.98 3.73
N SER A 84 -7.09 -20.07 3.98
CA SER A 84 -7.68 -21.14 4.81
C SER A 84 -7.44 -22.51 4.21
N GLN A 85 -7.69 -22.70 2.91
CA GLN A 85 -7.48 -23.98 2.23
C GLN A 85 -6.01 -24.40 2.25
N LEU A 86 -5.09 -23.45 2.09
CA LEU A 86 -3.65 -23.68 2.19
C LEU A 86 -3.25 -24.03 3.63
N ALA A 87 -3.79 -23.33 4.62
CA ALA A 87 -3.55 -23.64 6.03
C ALA A 87 -4.05 -25.04 6.40
N ASP A 88 -5.25 -25.42 5.95
CA ASP A 88 -5.82 -26.77 6.17
C ASP A 88 -5.01 -27.86 5.48
N ALA A 89 -4.39 -27.54 4.33
CA ALA A 89 -3.52 -28.47 3.62
C ALA A 89 -2.14 -28.63 4.30
N LEU A 90 -1.75 -27.70 5.18
CA LEU A 90 -0.48 -27.76 5.90
C LEU A 90 -0.61 -28.67 7.12
N VAL A 91 0.16 -29.75 7.14
CA VAL A 91 0.25 -30.64 8.30
C VAL A 91 1.22 -30.03 9.31
N LEU A 92 0.70 -29.14 10.16
CA LEU A 92 1.48 -28.57 11.25
C LEU A 92 1.87 -29.65 12.26
N PRO A 93 3.16 -29.78 12.63
CA PRO A 93 3.59 -30.74 13.63
C PRO A 93 3.03 -30.38 15.01
N ASP A 94 2.91 -31.39 15.88
CA ASP A 94 2.66 -31.17 17.30
C ASP A 94 3.96 -30.74 17.99
N ILE A 95 3.90 -29.56 18.61
CA ILE A 95 5.00 -28.95 19.38
C ILE A 95 4.74 -28.95 20.89
N THR A 96 3.54 -29.36 21.34
CA THR A 96 3.13 -29.35 22.76
C THR A 96 4.17 -29.93 23.72
N PRO A 97 4.88 -31.04 23.39
CA PRO A 97 5.89 -31.60 24.29
C PRO A 97 7.12 -30.72 24.58
N TYR A 98 7.27 -29.58 23.89
CA TYR A 98 8.40 -28.65 24.02
C TYR A 98 7.92 -27.24 24.37
N THR A 99 6.66 -27.11 24.75
CA THR A 99 6.05 -25.82 25.13
C THR A 99 5.54 -25.85 26.58
N ASP A 100 6.08 -26.76 27.39
CA ASP A 100 5.74 -26.85 28.82
C ASP A 100 6.42 -25.70 29.59
N ASP A 101 5.64 -25.03 30.46
CA ASP A 101 6.10 -23.99 31.40
C ASP A 101 6.92 -22.86 30.76
N PRO A 102 6.36 -22.12 29.78
CA PRO A 102 7.09 -21.07 29.09
C PRO A 102 7.40 -19.89 30.02
N THR A 103 8.53 -19.23 29.79
CA THR A 103 8.77 -17.89 30.31
C THR A 103 8.32 -16.84 29.29
N THR A 104 8.05 -15.61 29.75
CA THR A 104 7.57 -14.53 28.88
C THR A 104 8.66 -13.47 28.65
N PHE A 105 8.52 -12.79 27.51
CA PHE A 105 9.38 -11.71 27.04
C PHE A 105 8.52 -10.52 26.64
N ASP A 106 8.79 -9.34 27.21
CA ASP A 106 8.19 -8.07 26.77
C ASP A 106 9.24 -7.23 26.02
N PRO A 107 9.24 -7.22 24.67
CA PRO A 107 10.22 -6.47 23.88
C PRO A 107 10.12 -4.96 24.05
N TRP A 108 8.99 -4.42 24.55
CA TRP A 108 8.83 -2.98 24.79
C TRP A 108 9.54 -2.53 26.06
N THR A 109 9.62 -3.41 27.06
CA THR A 109 10.27 -3.14 28.34
C THR A 109 11.72 -3.60 28.35
N GLU A 110 12.02 -4.77 27.79
CA GLU A 110 13.35 -5.37 27.79
C GLU A 110 14.22 -4.89 26.61
N GLY A 111 13.59 -4.41 25.52
CA GLY A 111 14.26 -3.95 24.31
C GLY A 111 14.67 -5.08 23.35
N LEU A 112 15.09 -4.68 22.15
CA LEU A 112 15.63 -5.56 21.12
C LEU A 112 17.07 -5.18 20.78
N PRO A 113 17.90 -6.14 20.33
CA PRO A 113 19.32 -5.91 20.00
C PRO A 113 19.53 -5.10 18.70
N VAL A 114 18.45 -4.65 18.04
CA VAL A 114 18.48 -3.96 16.74
C VAL A 114 17.52 -2.77 16.77
N ASP A 115 18.00 -1.59 16.38
CA ASP A 115 17.23 -0.34 16.44
C ASP A 115 16.03 -0.31 15.47
N ASP A 116 16.19 -0.82 14.24
CA ASP A 116 15.10 -0.92 13.26
C ASP A 116 14.34 -2.23 13.49
N HIS A 117 13.20 -2.13 14.17
CA HIS A 117 12.36 -3.29 14.46
C HIS A 117 10.87 -2.99 14.31
N VAL A 118 10.12 -4.06 14.07
CA VAL A 118 8.65 -4.06 14.11
C VAL A 118 8.22 -5.11 15.13
N ILE A 119 7.40 -4.70 16.08
CA ILE A 119 6.83 -5.56 17.11
C ILE A 119 5.31 -5.56 16.93
N ALA A 120 4.71 -6.74 16.86
CA ALA A 120 3.27 -6.86 16.63
C ALA A 120 2.47 -7.05 17.93
N ASP A 121 3.02 -7.77 18.91
CA ASP A 121 2.38 -8.05 20.20
C ASP A 121 3.16 -7.47 21.38
N LYS A 122 2.52 -7.49 22.55
CA LYS A 122 3.11 -6.99 23.79
C LYS A 122 4.05 -7.99 24.45
N GLU A 123 3.69 -9.28 24.42
CA GLU A 123 4.39 -10.34 25.14
C GLU A 123 4.53 -11.57 24.26
N TYR A 124 5.63 -12.30 24.44
CA TYR A 124 5.99 -13.49 23.68
C TYR A 124 6.49 -14.59 24.61
N TYR A 125 6.25 -15.85 24.23
CA TYR A 125 6.86 -16.99 24.90
C TYR A 125 8.31 -17.18 24.48
N VAL A 126 9.19 -17.40 25.45
CA VAL A 126 10.56 -17.84 25.24
C VAL A 126 10.77 -19.20 25.93
N TYR A 127 11.65 -19.99 25.35
CA TYR A 127 11.91 -21.36 25.78
C TYR A 127 13.41 -21.58 25.91
N PRO A 128 13.85 -22.60 26.66
CA PRO A 128 15.23 -23.07 26.59
C PRO A 128 15.64 -23.33 25.14
N LYS A 129 16.92 -23.10 24.85
CA LYS A 129 17.46 -23.26 23.50
C LYS A 129 17.18 -24.66 22.93
N GLU A 130 17.28 -25.69 23.77
CA GLU A 130 17.05 -27.09 23.39
C GLU A 130 15.62 -27.32 22.90
N ASP A 131 14.63 -26.71 23.56
CA ASP A 131 13.22 -26.81 23.18
C ASP A 131 12.95 -26.06 21.88
N TRP A 132 13.54 -24.86 21.71
CA TRP A 132 13.53 -24.17 20.42
C TRP A 132 14.09 -25.05 19.31
N LEU A 133 15.24 -25.69 19.51
CA LEU A 133 15.83 -26.57 18.50
C LEU A 133 14.90 -27.73 18.12
N GLU A 134 14.17 -28.31 19.09
CA GLU A 134 13.20 -29.37 18.83
C GLU A 134 11.95 -28.88 18.10
N ILE A 135 11.41 -27.72 18.48
CA ILE A 135 10.31 -27.05 17.77
C ILE A 135 10.71 -26.83 16.30
N LEU A 136 11.85 -26.19 16.07
CA LEU A 136 12.33 -25.86 14.72
C LEU A 136 12.62 -27.13 13.91
N ARG A 137 13.17 -28.17 14.53
CA ARG A 137 13.41 -29.48 13.90
C ARG A 137 12.11 -30.12 13.39
N ARG A 138 10.99 -29.93 14.09
CA ARG A 138 9.66 -30.45 13.71
C ARG A 138 8.97 -29.62 12.65
N VAL A 139 9.14 -28.30 12.67
CA VAL A 139 8.55 -27.37 11.69
C VAL A 139 9.25 -27.48 10.34
N GLN A 140 10.57 -27.61 10.34
CA GLN A 140 11.42 -27.53 9.15
C GLN A 140 11.06 -28.48 7.98
N PRO A 141 10.66 -29.75 8.19
CA PRO A 141 10.21 -30.61 7.10
C PRO A 141 9.07 -29.99 6.27
N ASN A 142 8.17 -29.22 6.90
CA ASN A 142 7.07 -28.55 6.19
C ASN A 142 7.57 -27.37 5.35
N VAL A 143 8.56 -26.60 5.85
CA VAL A 143 9.23 -25.56 5.04
C VAL A 143 9.84 -26.18 3.79
N LYS A 144 10.58 -27.28 3.94
CA LYS A 144 11.23 -27.97 2.81
C LYS A 144 10.24 -28.61 1.83
N ALA A 145 9.07 -29.05 2.32
CA ALA A 145 8.03 -29.60 1.46
C ALA A 145 7.45 -28.52 0.52
N VAL A 146 7.30 -27.29 1.02
CA VAL A 146 6.78 -26.15 0.24
C VAL A 146 7.88 -25.51 -0.60
N LEU A 147 9.02 -25.18 0.01
CA LEU A 147 10.18 -24.52 -0.61
C LEU A 147 11.36 -25.49 -0.69
N SER A 148 11.23 -26.49 -1.56
CA SER A 148 12.24 -27.55 -1.71
C SER A 148 13.58 -27.08 -2.30
N ARG A 149 13.61 -25.93 -2.98
CA ARG A 149 14.82 -25.41 -3.62
C ARG A 149 14.78 -23.90 -3.76
N TRP A 150 15.88 -23.25 -3.38
CA TRP A 150 16.11 -21.83 -3.66
C TRP A 150 16.01 -21.54 -5.16
N ARG A 151 15.25 -20.51 -5.51
CA ARG A 151 15.12 -20.00 -6.88
C ARG A 151 15.18 -18.49 -6.81
N SER A 152 16.20 -17.89 -7.43
CA SER A 152 16.34 -16.43 -7.51
C SER A 152 15.00 -15.79 -7.91
N SER A 153 14.55 -14.83 -7.12
CA SER A 153 13.36 -13.99 -7.37
C SER A 153 12.01 -14.73 -7.38
N ILE A 154 11.97 -16.01 -6.96
CA ILE A 154 10.73 -16.82 -6.88
C ILE A 154 10.61 -17.48 -5.50
N SER A 155 11.74 -17.92 -4.94
CA SER A 155 11.86 -18.57 -3.63
C SER A 155 13.25 -18.25 -3.08
N ASP A 156 13.48 -16.97 -2.75
CA ASP A 156 14.72 -16.50 -2.16
C ASP A 156 14.68 -16.46 -0.62
N CYS A 157 15.71 -15.90 0.01
CA CYS A 157 15.95 -16.01 1.44
C CYS A 157 14.79 -15.47 2.30
N ASP A 158 14.09 -14.44 1.83
CA ASP A 158 12.93 -13.85 2.48
C ASP A 158 11.73 -14.80 2.47
N ASN A 159 11.48 -15.53 1.37
CA ASN A 159 10.40 -16.53 1.32
C ASN A 159 10.62 -17.65 2.33
N PHE A 160 11.87 -18.12 2.50
CA PHE A 160 12.19 -19.13 3.51
C PHE A 160 11.98 -18.58 4.93
N ALA A 161 12.46 -17.37 5.22
CA ALA A 161 12.33 -16.77 6.54
C ALA A 161 10.87 -16.49 6.93
N LEU A 162 10.07 -15.97 5.98
CA LEU A 162 8.64 -15.72 6.16
C LEU A 162 7.84 -17.01 6.34
N LEU A 163 8.09 -18.02 5.51
CA LEU A 163 7.39 -19.30 5.62
C LEU A 163 7.73 -20.00 6.94
N MET A 164 8.99 -20.00 7.36
CA MET A 164 9.40 -20.59 8.62
C MET A 164 8.68 -19.91 9.79
N ALA A 165 8.69 -18.57 9.83
CA ALA A 165 8.03 -17.83 10.90
C ALA A 165 6.52 -18.06 10.93
N GLY A 166 5.85 -18.02 9.77
CA GLY A 166 4.41 -18.32 9.68
C GLY A 166 4.05 -19.73 10.12
N LEU A 167 4.87 -20.75 9.78
CA LEU A 167 4.64 -22.12 10.24
C LEU A 167 4.88 -22.29 11.74
N VAL A 168 5.90 -21.63 12.31
CA VAL A 168 6.12 -21.61 13.76
C VAL A 168 4.89 -21.00 14.44
N SER A 169 4.43 -19.82 14.02
CA SER A 169 3.23 -19.19 14.58
C SER A 169 1.98 -20.07 14.46
N GLY A 170 1.80 -20.74 13.32
CA GLY A 170 0.73 -21.71 13.14
C GLY A 170 0.82 -22.89 14.12
N CYS A 171 2.02 -23.38 14.44
CA CYS A 171 2.20 -24.46 15.41
C CYS A 171 1.84 -24.02 16.83
N PHE A 172 2.15 -22.78 17.21
CA PHE A 172 1.76 -22.22 18.51
C PHE A 172 0.25 -22.10 18.64
N ALA A 173 -0.42 -21.54 17.62
CA ALA A 173 -1.87 -21.48 17.58
C ALA A 173 -2.52 -22.88 17.63
N LYS A 174 -1.94 -23.86 16.92
CA LYS A 174 -2.42 -25.26 16.95
C LYS A 174 -2.23 -25.94 18.32
N ALA A 175 -1.19 -25.57 19.06
CA ALA A 175 -0.92 -26.06 20.41
C ALA A 175 -1.82 -25.39 21.47
N ASP A 176 -2.78 -24.56 21.05
CA ASP A 176 -3.71 -23.83 21.94
C ASP A 176 -2.99 -22.89 22.93
N LEU A 177 -1.87 -22.31 22.47
CA LEU A 177 -1.12 -21.30 23.22
C LEU A 177 -1.74 -19.91 22.99
N ASP A 178 -1.78 -19.11 24.04
CA ASP A 178 -2.35 -17.76 24.08
C ASP A 178 -1.38 -16.65 23.65
N LEU A 179 -0.07 -16.95 23.58
CA LEU A 179 0.97 -16.06 23.05
C LEU A 179 1.81 -16.75 21.96
N GLN A 180 2.36 -15.95 21.06
CA GLN A 180 3.35 -16.40 20.08
C GLN A 180 4.70 -16.68 20.74
N GLY A 181 5.49 -17.57 20.15
CA GLY A 181 6.90 -17.69 20.50
C GLY A 181 7.70 -16.47 20.03
N ALA A 182 8.75 -16.10 20.74
CA ALA A 182 9.68 -15.03 20.36
C ALA A 182 10.57 -15.44 19.17
N PHE A 183 9.92 -15.68 18.03
CA PHE A 183 10.51 -16.09 16.76
C PHE A 183 10.32 -14.97 15.74
N MET A 184 11.42 -14.55 15.14
CA MET A 184 11.52 -13.32 14.37
C MET A 184 11.93 -13.59 12.93
N VAL A 185 11.53 -12.68 12.04
CA VAL A 185 12.14 -12.53 10.72
C VAL A 185 13.20 -11.44 10.81
N ALA A 186 14.39 -11.73 10.32
CA ALA A 186 15.54 -10.84 10.33
C ALA A 186 16.02 -10.57 8.91
N TRP A 187 16.44 -9.34 8.65
CA TRP A 187 17.07 -8.94 7.39
C TRP A 187 18.44 -8.33 7.62
N SER A 188 19.40 -8.75 6.81
CA SER A 188 20.67 -8.06 6.59
C SER A 188 20.61 -7.25 5.29
N ARG A 189 21.77 -6.79 4.78
CA ARG A 189 21.83 -6.10 3.48
C ARG A 189 21.49 -7.01 2.30
N THR A 190 21.78 -8.30 2.43
CA THR A 190 21.83 -9.24 1.30
C THR A 190 21.14 -10.55 1.58
N HIS A 191 20.59 -10.73 2.79
CA HIS A 191 20.04 -12.00 3.23
C HIS A 191 18.86 -11.78 4.18
N ALA A 192 17.99 -12.77 4.24
CA ALA A 192 16.90 -12.85 5.19
C ALA A 192 16.90 -14.23 5.86
N PHE A 193 16.67 -14.24 7.15
CA PHE A 193 16.80 -15.42 8.01
C PHE A 193 15.89 -15.25 9.22
N ASN A 194 15.91 -16.20 10.15
CA ASN A 194 15.12 -16.11 11.37
C ASN A 194 16.02 -15.90 12.59
N VAL A 195 15.44 -15.34 13.64
CA VAL A 195 16.07 -15.21 14.95
C VAL A 195 15.09 -15.70 16.00
N TYR A 196 15.55 -16.40 17.03
CA TYR A 196 14.73 -16.71 18.20
C TYR A 196 15.40 -16.22 19.46
N ARG A 197 14.60 -15.84 20.45
CA ARG A 197 15.07 -15.52 21.80
C ARG A 197 14.86 -16.73 22.70
N ASP A 198 15.88 -17.17 23.40
CA ASP A 198 15.75 -18.22 24.41
C ASP A 198 15.40 -17.65 25.80
N SER A 199 15.13 -18.55 26.75
CA SER A 199 14.79 -18.21 28.13
C SER A 199 15.94 -17.59 28.93
N ASP A 200 17.18 -17.74 28.47
CA ASP A 200 18.37 -17.12 29.07
C ASP A 200 18.55 -15.66 28.59
N GLY A 201 17.72 -15.22 27.64
CA GLY A 201 17.74 -13.88 27.08
C GLY A 201 18.64 -13.73 25.86
N ASP A 202 19.26 -14.81 25.40
CA ASP A 202 20.11 -14.82 24.22
C ASP A 202 19.29 -14.86 22.93
N TYR A 203 19.77 -14.16 21.91
CA TYR A 203 19.20 -14.17 20.56
C TYR A 203 20.03 -15.08 19.66
N TRP A 204 19.40 -16.03 19.00
CA TRP A 204 20.05 -17.02 18.15
C TRP A 204 19.63 -16.88 16.69
N VAL A 205 20.61 -16.82 15.80
CA VAL A 205 20.39 -16.83 14.34
C VAL A 205 20.03 -18.24 13.90
N TYR A 206 18.92 -18.38 13.17
CA TYR A 206 18.47 -19.61 12.54
C TYR A 206 18.40 -19.46 11.02
N GLU A 207 19.05 -20.38 10.30
CA GLU A 207 19.06 -20.45 8.84
C GLU A 207 18.00 -21.43 8.33
N PRO A 208 16.82 -20.96 7.88
CA PRO A 208 15.72 -21.82 7.45
C PRO A 208 16.02 -22.59 6.16
N GLN A 209 17.01 -22.22 5.35
CA GLN A 209 17.35 -22.99 4.15
C GLN A 209 18.09 -24.30 4.48
N ASN A 210 18.91 -24.30 5.52
CA ASN A 210 19.75 -25.44 5.88
C ASN A 210 19.45 -26.03 7.26
N SER A 211 18.47 -25.48 7.99
CA SER A 211 17.95 -25.99 9.26
C SER A 211 18.93 -25.86 10.43
N LYS A 212 19.79 -24.82 10.43
CA LYS A 212 20.83 -24.69 11.45
C LYS A 212 20.65 -23.42 12.28
N THR A 213 20.80 -23.57 13.59
CA THR A 213 21.20 -22.45 14.44
C THR A 213 22.67 -22.14 14.17
N VAL A 214 22.96 -20.93 13.73
CA VAL A 214 24.29 -20.53 13.22
C VAL A 214 25.17 -20.04 14.36
N CYS A 215 24.73 -18.99 15.06
CA CYS A 215 25.46 -18.32 16.13
C CYS A 215 24.51 -17.52 17.01
N LYS A 216 25.04 -16.93 18.09
CA LYS A 216 24.34 -15.83 18.76
C LYS A 216 24.31 -14.61 17.84
N LEU A 217 23.26 -13.80 17.96
CA LEU A 217 23.05 -12.62 17.14
C LEU A 217 24.15 -11.58 17.33
N GLU A 218 24.66 -11.43 18.55
CA GLU A 218 25.79 -10.52 18.87
C GLU A 218 27.11 -10.93 18.21
N ASP A 219 27.27 -12.22 17.93
CA ASP A 219 28.43 -12.81 17.26
C ASP A 219 28.23 -12.96 15.73
N ALA A 220 27.13 -12.42 15.19
CA ALA A 220 26.77 -12.64 13.79
C ALA A 220 27.69 -11.88 12.83
N GLU A 221 28.35 -12.63 11.94
CA GLU A 221 29.11 -12.10 10.80
C GLU A 221 28.27 -12.12 9.51
N ASP A 222 28.80 -11.57 8.42
CA ASP A 222 28.15 -11.64 7.11
C ASP A 222 27.87 -13.11 6.71
N PRO A 223 26.69 -13.44 6.17
CA PRO A 223 25.63 -12.53 5.73
C PRO A 223 24.56 -12.19 6.82
N TYR A 224 24.79 -12.52 8.09
CA TYR A 224 23.81 -12.45 9.17
C TYR A 224 23.88 -11.18 10.04
N VAL A 225 24.66 -10.17 9.63
CA VAL A 225 24.68 -8.86 10.30
C VAL A 225 23.30 -8.22 10.20
N THR A 226 22.54 -8.30 11.28
CA THR A 226 21.12 -7.95 11.29
C THR A 226 20.94 -6.44 11.28
N ARG A 227 20.04 -5.98 10.40
CA ARG A 227 19.66 -4.57 10.27
C ARG A 227 18.23 -4.31 10.67
N LYS A 228 17.37 -5.31 10.47
CA LYS A 228 15.96 -5.20 10.78
C LYS A 228 15.46 -6.48 11.42
N LEU A 229 14.65 -6.34 12.46
CA LEU A 229 13.91 -7.43 13.09
C LEU A 229 12.40 -7.22 12.95
N TRP A 230 11.66 -8.31 12.79
CA TRP A 230 10.21 -8.31 12.86
C TRP A 230 9.74 -9.47 13.74
N LEU A 231 9.06 -9.12 14.83
CA LEU A 231 8.31 -10.06 15.66
C LEU A 231 6.87 -10.11 15.16
N MET A 232 6.41 -11.30 14.80
CA MET A 232 5.07 -11.53 14.27
C MET A 232 3.99 -11.47 15.36
N SER A 233 2.72 -11.50 14.93
CA SER A 233 1.52 -11.70 15.77
C SER A 233 0.83 -12.99 15.40
#